data_AF-A0A2N2M849-F1
#
_entry.id   AF-A0A2N2M849-F1
#
_cell.length_a   1.000
_cell.length_b   1.000
_cell.length_c   1.000
_cell.angle_alpha   90.00
_cell.angle_beta   90.00
_cell.angle_gamma   90.00
#
_symmetry.space_group_name_H-M   'P 1'
#
loop_
_entity.id
_entity.type
_entity.pdbx_description
1 polymer ?
#
loop_
_entity_poly.entity_id
_entity_poly.type
_entity_poly.pdbx_seq_one_letter_code
_entity_poly.pdbx_strand_id
1 'polypeptide(L)'
;FNNSLIDINADEPGLFTTPLLIELCFQTAGLWEAGSTGNLGLPHSIGKLRVYRNVINGTSIFAEVKPKEVDGQLFFDARVVDSKGNVYLDLSDCRTTPQVDTPEDHHLMPMKVLVGKERK
;
A
#
# COMPACT_ATOMS: atom_id res chain seq x y z
N PHE A 1 -3.90 21.65 -8.70
CA PHE A 1 -4.63 21.24 -7.49
C PHE A 1 -4.87 22.48 -6.64
N ASN A 2 -6.12 22.73 -6.21
CA ASN A 2 -6.55 23.98 -5.59
C ASN A 2 -6.41 23.86 -4.06
N ASN A 3 -5.56 24.68 -3.44
CA ASN A 3 -5.22 24.59 -2.01
C ASN A 3 -6.28 25.18 -1.07
N SER A 4 -7.39 25.69 -1.58
CA SER A 4 -8.42 26.39 -0.79
C SER A 4 -9.54 25.51 -0.23
N LEU A 5 -9.46 24.18 -0.38
CA LEU A 5 -10.45 23.24 0.17
C LEU A 5 -9.98 22.48 1.42
N ILE A 6 -8.80 22.81 1.94
CA ILE A 6 -8.25 22.15 3.13
C ILE A 6 -8.34 23.14 4.30
N ASP A 7 -9.56 23.53 4.64
CA ASP A 7 -9.88 24.12 5.94
C ASP A 7 -10.18 22.96 6.90
N ILE A 8 -9.10 22.38 7.41
CA ILE A 8 -9.10 21.24 8.34
C ILE A 8 -9.55 21.74 9.71
N ASN A 9 -10.86 21.81 9.89
CA ASN A 9 -11.46 21.92 11.22
C ASN A 9 -11.02 20.72 12.05
N ALA A 10 -10.45 20.98 13.23
CA ALA A 10 -9.89 19.99 14.16
C ALA A 10 -10.91 18.96 14.69
N ASP A 11 -12.20 19.11 14.35
CA ASP A 11 -13.31 18.24 14.75
C ASP A 11 -13.74 17.19 13.69
N GLU A 12 -13.12 17.14 12.49
CA GLU A 12 -13.30 16.02 11.54
C GLU A 12 -11.97 15.33 11.13
N PRO A 13 -11.29 14.58 12.03
CA PRO A 13 -10.01 13.94 11.73
C PRO A 13 -10.14 12.61 10.94
N GLY A 14 -11.35 12.14 10.67
CA GLY A 14 -11.57 10.75 10.26
C GLY A 14 -11.66 10.49 8.74
N LEU A 15 -12.17 11.46 7.98
CA LEU A 15 -12.64 11.18 6.62
C LEU A 15 -11.49 11.05 5.58
N PHE A 16 -10.38 11.77 5.77
CA PHE A 16 -9.26 11.80 4.82
C PHE A 16 -8.09 10.89 5.19
N THR A 17 -7.94 10.53 6.46
CA THR A 17 -6.82 9.69 6.90
C THR A 17 -6.96 8.24 6.40
N THR A 18 -8.15 7.66 6.48
CA THR A 18 -8.34 6.24 6.11
C THR A 18 -7.96 5.97 4.65
N PRO A 19 -8.40 6.78 3.64
CA PRO A 19 -7.94 6.62 2.26
C PRO A 19 -6.42 6.74 2.10
N LEU A 20 -5.76 7.66 2.82
CA LEU A 20 -4.29 7.82 2.75
C LEU A 20 -3.54 6.60 3.31
N LEU A 21 -4.06 6.00 4.39
CA LEU A 21 -3.46 4.79 4.95
C LEU A 21 -3.64 3.58 4.02
N ILE A 22 -4.79 3.48 3.34
CA ILE A 22 -5.03 2.45 2.31
C ILE A 22 -4.08 2.65 1.13
N GLU A 23 -3.92 3.89 0.66
CA GLU A 23 -3.03 4.23 -0.45
C GLU A 23 -1.57 3.90 -0.14
N LEU A 24 -1.13 4.09 1.10
CA LEU A 24 0.21 3.67 1.54
C LEU A 24 0.42 2.16 1.36
N CYS A 25 -0.59 1.34 1.64
CA CYS A 25 -0.54 -0.10 1.35
C CYS A 25 -0.48 -0.39 -0.15
N PHE A 26 -1.29 0.29 -0.96
CA PHE A 26 -1.33 0.10 -2.41
C PHE A 26 0.00 0.45 -3.08
N GLN A 27 0.59 1.60 -2.75
CA GLN A 27 1.88 1.99 -3.30
C GLN A 27 2.98 1.01 -2.90
N THR A 28 2.99 0.55 -1.64
CA THR A 28 3.97 -0.44 -1.18
C THR A 28 3.80 -1.78 -1.91
N ALA A 29 2.56 -2.24 -2.12
CA ALA A 29 2.27 -3.44 -2.90
C ALA A 29 2.68 -3.30 -4.36
N GLY A 30 2.33 -2.18 -5.01
CA GLY A 30 2.66 -1.92 -6.42
C GLY A 30 4.17 -1.82 -6.66
N LEU A 31 4.91 -1.23 -5.71
CA LEU A 31 6.38 -1.20 -5.73
C LEU A 31 6.96 -2.63 -5.67
N TRP A 32 6.42 -3.49 -4.79
CA TRP A 32 6.85 -4.89 -4.73
C TRP A 32 6.49 -5.66 -6.02
N GLU A 33 5.27 -5.48 -6.54
CA GLU A 33 4.79 -6.12 -7.76
C GLU A 33 5.65 -5.73 -8.98
N ALA A 34 5.97 -4.45 -9.13
CA ALA A 34 6.87 -3.92 -10.15
C ALA A 34 8.24 -4.62 -10.13
N GLY A 35 8.81 -4.79 -8.93
CA GLY A 35 10.08 -5.48 -8.75
C GLY A 35 10.00 -6.98 -9.03
N SER A 36 8.90 -7.63 -8.67
CA SER A 36 8.74 -9.09 -8.80
C SER A 36 8.28 -9.55 -10.18
N THR A 37 7.44 -8.78 -10.86
CA THR A 37 6.76 -9.17 -12.11
C THR A 37 7.24 -8.39 -13.32
N GLY A 38 7.85 -7.22 -13.11
CA GLY A 38 8.18 -6.29 -14.18
C GLY A 38 6.99 -5.45 -14.65
N ASN A 39 5.83 -5.52 -13.98
CA ASN A 39 4.67 -4.68 -14.29
C ASN A 39 4.11 -4.02 -13.03
N LEU A 40 3.45 -2.88 -13.22
CA LEU A 40 2.65 -2.23 -12.18
C LEU A 40 1.23 -2.78 -12.23
N GLY A 41 0.71 -3.21 -11.08
CA GLY A 41 -0.68 -3.58 -10.91
C GLY A 41 -1.48 -2.41 -10.33
N LEU A 42 -2.69 -2.19 -10.87
CA LEU A 42 -3.65 -1.29 -10.24
C LEU A 42 -4.45 -2.05 -9.19
N PRO A 43 -4.74 -1.45 -8.01
CA PRO A 43 -5.65 -2.05 -7.04
C PRO A 43 -7.01 -2.34 -7.69
N HIS A 44 -7.42 -3.60 -7.64
CA HIS A 44 -8.66 -4.08 -8.24
C HIS A 44 -9.74 -4.35 -7.18
N SER A 45 -9.37 -5.05 -6.10
CA SER A 45 -10.28 -5.33 -5.00
C SER A 45 -9.54 -5.56 -3.69
N ILE A 46 -10.27 -5.38 -2.58
CA ILE A 46 -9.86 -5.75 -1.23
C ILE A 46 -10.88 -6.76 -0.72
N GLY A 47 -10.43 -7.95 -0.32
CA GLY A 47 -11.32 -8.93 0.30
C GLY A 47 -11.79 -8.51 1.70
N LYS A 48 -10.88 -7.99 2.53
CA LYS A 48 -11.24 -7.47 3.86
C LYS A 48 -10.44 -6.25 4.27
N LEU A 49 -11.13 -5.27 4.85
CA LEU A 49 -10.56 -4.08 5.47
C LEU A 49 -10.99 -4.00 6.94
N ARG A 50 -10.04 -3.78 7.85
CA ARG A 50 -10.29 -3.42 9.25
C ARG A 50 -9.59 -2.11 9.55
N VAL A 51 -10.35 -1.13 10.06
CA VAL A 51 -9.81 0.16 10.46
C VAL A 51 -9.92 0.27 11.97
N TYR A 52 -8.82 0.59 12.63
CA TYR A 52 -8.74 0.74 14.08
C TYR A 52 -8.80 2.21 14.44
N ARG A 53 -9.61 2.54 15.46
CA ARG A 53 -9.72 3.91 15.96
C ARG A 53 -8.48 4.25 16.79
N ASN A 54 -7.44 4.70 16.10
CA ASN A 54 -6.23 5.24 16.70
C ASN A 54 -6.09 6.72 16.40
N VAL A 55 -5.50 7.45 17.35
CA VAL A 55 -5.11 8.83 17.14
C VAL A 55 -3.75 8.83 16.42
N ILE A 56 -3.62 9.58 15.33
CA ILE A 56 -2.30 9.85 14.76
C ILE A 56 -1.52 10.66 15.80
N ASN A 57 -0.47 10.03 16.34
CA ASN A 57 0.26 10.52 17.51
C ASN A 57 1.56 11.24 17.13
N GLY A 58 1.68 11.68 15.87
CA GLY A 58 2.89 12.32 15.32
C GLY A 58 4.08 11.38 15.12
N THR A 59 3.93 10.08 15.37
CA THR A 59 4.97 9.07 15.13
C THR A 59 4.99 8.66 13.66
N SER A 60 6.15 8.24 13.16
CA SER A 60 6.27 7.66 11.81
C SER A 60 5.35 6.46 11.64
N ILE A 61 4.68 6.42 10.47
CA ILE A 61 3.75 5.37 10.06
C ILE A 61 4.37 4.60 8.88
N PHE A 62 4.17 3.29 8.87
CA PHE A 62 4.69 2.36 7.87
C PHE A 62 3.58 1.43 7.39
N ALA A 63 3.62 1.07 6.11
CA ALA A 63 2.88 -0.08 5.59
C ALA A 63 3.79 -1.30 5.54
N GLU A 64 3.32 -2.39 6.12
CA GLU A 64 3.93 -3.71 5.96
C GLU A 64 3.06 -4.51 5.00
N VAL A 65 3.62 -4.90 3.85
CA VAL A 65 2.91 -5.65 2.81
C VAL A 65 3.53 -7.03 2.66
N LYS A 66 2.66 -8.05 2.56
CA LYS A 66 3.04 -9.45 2.38
C LYS A 66 2.42 -9.97 1.09
N PRO A 67 3.22 -10.26 0.05
CA PRO A 67 2.75 -10.90 -1.15
C PRO A 67 2.36 -12.35 -0.86
N LYS A 68 1.36 -12.86 -1.57
CA LYS A 68 0.94 -14.25 -1.59
C LYS A 68 0.63 -14.66 -3.01
N GLU A 69 1.01 -15.88 -3.37
CA GLU A 69 0.66 -16.45 -4.66
C GLU A 69 -0.15 -17.72 -4.42
N VAL A 70 -1.34 -17.80 -5.03
CA VAL A 70 -2.21 -18.98 -4.99
C VAL A 70 -2.71 -19.23 -6.40
N ASP A 71 -2.48 -20.44 -6.92
CA ASP A 71 -2.86 -20.84 -8.28
C ASP A 71 -2.39 -19.86 -9.38
N GLY A 72 -1.18 -19.30 -9.21
CA GLY A 72 -0.58 -18.32 -10.13
C GLY A 72 -1.20 -16.92 -10.07
N GLN A 73 -2.10 -16.67 -9.14
CA GLN A 73 -2.66 -15.35 -8.88
C GLN A 73 -1.93 -14.68 -7.72
N LEU A 74 -1.57 -13.41 -7.89
CA LEU A 74 -0.89 -12.60 -6.88
C LEU A 74 -1.91 -11.84 -6.01
N PHE A 75 -1.69 -11.91 -4.70
CA PHE A 75 -2.47 -11.23 -3.66
C PHE A 75 -1.57 -10.53 -2.68
N PHE A 76 -2.10 -9.54 -1.98
CA PHE A 76 -1.39 -8.87 -0.89
C PHE A 76 -2.23 -8.82 0.38
N ASP A 77 -1.62 -9.20 1.48
CA ASP A 77 -2.08 -8.76 2.81
C ASP A 77 -1.22 -7.58 3.23
N ALA A 78 -1.81 -6.59 3.89
CA ALA A 78 -1.10 -5.43 4.36
C ALA A 78 -1.58 -4.98 5.73
N ARG A 79 -0.72 -4.27 6.45
CA ARG A 79 -1.11 -3.53 7.65
C ARG A 79 -0.37 -2.22 7.75
N VAL A 80 -0.99 -1.26 8.42
CA VAL A 80 -0.40 0.04 8.71
C VAL A 80 -0.10 0.13 10.19
N VAL A 81 1.17 0.38 10.53
CA VAL A 81 1.66 0.44 11.91
C VAL A 81 2.45 1.72 12.16
N ASP A 82 2.47 2.21 13.40
CA ASP A 82 3.49 3.18 13.82
C ASP A 82 4.77 2.48 14.32
N SER A 83 5.83 3.26 14.60
CA SER A 83 7.07 2.72 15.16
C SER A 83 6.95 2.12 16.57
N LYS A 84 5.79 2.26 17.22
CA LYS A 84 5.49 1.65 18.52
C LYS A 84 4.69 0.35 18.38
N GLY A 85 4.34 -0.04 17.15
CA GLY A 85 3.56 -1.24 16.84
C GLY A 85 2.04 -1.05 16.94
N ASN A 86 1.54 0.18 17.08
CA ASN A 86 0.09 0.42 17.06
C ASN A 86 -0.43 0.20 15.64
N VAL A 87 -1.44 -0.66 15.49
CA VAL A 87 -2.04 -0.98 14.20
C VAL A 87 -3.18 -0.03 13.90
N TYR A 88 -3.11 0.68 12.78
CA TYR A 88 -4.14 1.62 12.31
C TYR A 88 -5.12 0.95 11.34
N LEU A 89 -4.63 0.00 10.55
CA LEU A 89 -5.39 -0.64 9.48
C LEU A 89 -4.83 -2.03 9.18
N ASP A 90 -5.71 -2.99 8.94
CA ASP A 90 -5.38 -4.28 8.31
C ASP A 90 -6.17 -4.42 7.01
N LEU A 91 -5.49 -4.89 5.97
CA LEU A 91 -6.01 -5.19 4.65
C LEU A 91 -5.66 -6.65 4.31
N SER A 92 -6.63 -7.42 3.83
CA SER A 92 -6.39 -8.82 3.41
C SER A 92 -6.98 -9.09 2.05
N ASP A 93 -6.34 -9.99 1.30
CA ASP A 93 -6.76 -10.39 -0.06
C ASP A 93 -6.91 -9.17 -1.00
N CYS A 94 -5.89 -8.30 -1.01
CA CYS A 94 -5.77 -7.26 -2.03
C CYS A 94 -5.43 -7.92 -3.36
N ARG A 95 -6.21 -7.63 -4.39
CA ARG A 95 -5.96 -8.09 -5.76
C ARG A 95 -5.54 -6.91 -6.61
N THR A 96 -4.59 -7.13 -7.49
CA THR A 96 -4.19 -6.16 -8.50
C THR A 96 -4.52 -6.67 -9.89
N THR A 97 -4.77 -5.74 -10.81
CA THR A 97 -4.87 -6.04 -12.25
C THR A 97 -3.68 -5.40 -12.95
N PRO A 98 -2.98 -6.14 -13.84
CA PRO A 98 -1.84 -5.60 -14.57
C PRO A 98 -2.23 -4.35 -15.35
N GLN A 99 -1.38 -3.33 -15.33
CA GLN A 99 -1.54 -2.18 -16.20
C GLN A 99 -1.21 -2.57 -17.66
N VAL A 100 -1.90 -1.95 -18.60
CA VAL A 100 -1.73 -2.20 -20.05
C VAL A 100 -0.34 -1.77 -20.52
N ASP A 101 0.12 -0.61 -20.06
CA ASP A 101 1.44 -0.09 -20.39
C ASP A 101 2.45 -0.49 -19.31
N THR A 102 3.39 -1.36 -19.69
CA THR A 102 4.51 -1.77 -18.84
C THR A 102 5.57 -0.67 -18.81
N PRO A 103 6.06 -0.25 -17.62
CA PRO A 103 7.15 0.69 -17.51
C PRO A 103 8.44 0.18 -18.16
N GLU A 104 9.31 1.09 -18.63
CA GLU A 104 10.62 0.71 -19.15
C GLU A 104 11.49 0.04 -18.06
N ASP A 105 12.29 -0.94 -18.45
CA ASP A 105 13.04 -1.79 -17.53
C ASP A 105 13.96 -1.02 -16.59
N HIS A 106 14.59 0.05 -17.09
CA HIS A 106 15.49 0.90 -16.29
C HIS A 106 14.77 1.56 -15.10
N HIS A 107 13.50 1.91 -15.25
CA HIS A 107 12.70 2.50 -14.16
C HIS A 107 12.36 1.48 -13.07
N LEU A 108 12.35 0.19 -13.41
CA LEU A 108 12.05 -0.90 -12.49
C LEU A 108 13.28 -1.43 -11.76
N MET A 109 14.49 -1.09 -12.21
CA MET A 109 15.75 -1.59 -11.63
C MET A 109 15.84 -1.44 -10.11
N PRO A 110 15.48 -0.29 -9.49
CA PRO A 110 15.53 -0.17 -8.03
C PRO A 110 14.64 -1.21 -7.33
N MET A 111 13.44 -1.43 -7.88
CA MET A 111 12.43 -2.37 -7.38
C MET A 111 12.94 -3.80 -7.47
N LYS A 112 13.50 -4.18 -8.63
CA LYS A 112 14.04 -5.51 -8.89
C LYS A 112 15.20 -5.85 -7.95
N VAL A 113 16.07 -4.89 -7.66
CA VAL A 113 17.17 -5.06 -6.71
C VAL A 113 16.65 -5.27 -5.28
N LEU A 114 15.64 -4.52 -4.87
CA LEU A 114 15.03 -4.65 -3.54
C LEU A 114 14.37 -6.02 -3.35
N VAL A 115 13.51 -6.44 -4.28
CA VAL A 115 12.81 -7.73 -4.21
C VAL A 115 13.78 -8.91 -4.37
N GLY A 116 14.77 -8.79 -5.25
CA GLY A 116 15.77 -9.84 -5.48
C GLY A 116 16.68 -10.12 -4.28
N LYS A 117 16.82 -9.17 -3.34
CA LYS A 117 17.52 -9.37 -2.06
C LYS A 117 16.69 -10.16 -1.04
N GLU A 118 15.36 -10.12 -1.12
CA GLU A 118 14.48 -10.87 -0.20
C GLU A 118 14.28 -12.35 -0.60
N ARG A 119 14.64 -12.72 -1.84
CA ARG A 119 14.57 -14.10 -2.35
C ARG A 119 15.86 -14.92 -2.16
N LYS A 120 16.90 -14.36 -1.54
CA LYS A 120 18.17 -15.05 -1.20
C LYS A 120 18.24 -15.33 0.29
#